data_AF-A0A6J2D9F1-F1
#
_entry.id   AF-A0A6J2D9F1-F1
#
_cell.length_a   1.000
_cell.length_b   1.000
_cell.length_c   1.000
_cell.angle_alpha   90.00
_cell.angle_beta   90.00
_cell.angle_gamma   90.00
#
_symmetry.space_group_name_H-M   'P 1'
#
loop_
_entity.id
_entity.type
_entity.pdbx_description
1 polymer ?
#
loop_
_entity_poly.entity_id
_entity_poly.type
_entity_poly.pdbx_seq_one_letter_code
_entity_poly.pdbx_strand_id
1 'polypeptide(L)'
;MFRVDGLKKQQIGPALLGCIYSFIQDKLAKEEHNSALNLNKINTQWRTVLREVKTRELHKDIEILSQTFERVVDCKDSVIKSLAKDLSEAEEQYAHALRGHLHSIDQLLALQRRRLNLLEESYNTELEALTKEFETERKTIIDQHEKEIHYLQDVFMAMEQNYIDAEYESKLEFQSLWDDLKNKNLEEKHFLRLQLENIVEDLWRRFQDALKNYTDATEDQKIAFETLQVKDEKSSKEIEAQMKKIQRLQDSIMTLKSKIMVHSRESEDQNQYIRKDKELVLAQLRKLKAQRTQARELSQENLVKLTMESNATLKALRRIVDKGEKILKLAEICRKFETEEEKVLPFYSSVLTPKEQEEIEEIYPEELTEQLAKVIVNYTGMENFWKRYNKVKLEQLSLQHRHVQLLEINGKLREMLKQYLDGISVSDEVMSQLNPLFIVNHRSNLTQPLSTPTTQPGDKPPPTTYNITEAAHVISHIL
;
A
#
# COMPACT_ATOMS: atom_id res chain seq x y z
N MET A 1 80.73 -89.26 -79.79
CA MET A 1 81.43 -90.52 -80.10
C MET A 1 80.36 -91.60 -80.01
N PHE A 2 79.74 -92.18 -81.04
CA PHE A 2 79.93 -92.38 -82.50
C PHE A 2 78.61 -91.97 -83.22
N ARG A 3 78.53 -91.32 -84.40
CA ARG A 3 78.81 -91.75 -85.81
C ARG A 3 78.08 -93.07 -86.18
N VAL A 4 77.37 -93.27 -87.29
CA VAL A 4 77.00 -92.55 -88.52
C VAL A 4 75.80 -93.32 -89.14
N ASP A 5 74.96 -92.72 -89.98
CA ASP A 5 74.80 -93.01 -91.43
C ASP A 5 73.33 -93.44 -91.62
N GLY A 6 72.49 -92.85 -92.47
CA GLY A 6 72.71 -92.51 -93.86
C GLY A 6 72.07 -93.60 -94.72
N LEU A 7 70.92 -93.34 -95.36
CA LEU A 7 70.63 -93.64 -96.78
C LEU A 7 69.14 -93.63 -97.17
N LYS A 8 68.94 -93.06 -98.37
CA LYS A 8 67.95 -93.35 -99.42
C LYS A 8 66.59 -92.64 -99.39
N LYS A 9 66.54 -91.62 -100.27
CA LYS A 9 65.36 -91.11 -100.96
C LYS A 9 64.50 -92.25 -101.52
N GLN A 10 63.20 -92.17 -101.26
CA GLN A 10 62.16 -92.79 -102.06
C GLN A 10 61.11 -91.72 -102.35
N GLN A 11 60.78 -91.53 -103.63
CA GLN A 11 59.76 -90.59 -104.10
C GLN A 11 58.42 -90.93 -103.44
N ILE A 12 57.86 -89.96 -102.71
CA ILE A 12 56.46 -89.98 -102.27
C ILE A 12 55.84 -88.68 -102.81
N GLY A 13 54.80 -88.81 -103.62
CA GLY A 13 54.27 -87.74 -104.48
C GLY A 13 53.66 -86.53 -103.75
N PRO A 14 53.44 -85.41 -104.48
CA PRO A 14 52.89 -84.15 -103.96
C PRO A 14 51.50 -84.28 -103.31
N ALA A 15 50.75 -85.35 -103.60
CA ALA A 15 49.49 -85.66 -102.92
C ALA A 15 49.67 -85.96 -101.42
N LEU A 16 50.82 -86.52 -101.00
CA LEU A 16 51.06 -86.85 -99.60
C LEU A 16 51.49 -85.63 -98.78
N LEU A 17 52.26 -84.71 -99.38
CA LEU A 17 52.63 -83.42 -98.78
C LEU A 17 51.42 -82.46 -98.67
N GLY A 18 50.54 -82.46 -99.67
CA GLY A 18 49.25 -81.74 -99.61
C GLY A 18 48.32 -82.29 -98.53
N CYS A 19 48.23 -83.63 -98.40
CA CYS A 19 47.50 -84.28 -97.30
C CYS A 19 48.12 -83.99 -95.92
N ILE A 20 49.45 -83.87 -95.81
CA ILE A 20 50.11 -83.51 -94.55
C ILE A 20 49.90 -82.02 -94.21
N TYR A 21 49.99 -81.12 -95.19
CA TYR A 21 49.75 -79.69 -94.97
C TYR A 21 48.28 -79.41 -94.63
N SER A 22 47.33 -80.03 -95.34
CA SER A 22 45.91 -79.92 -95.01
C SER A 22 45.62 -80.53 -93.63
N PHE A 23 46.26 -81.66 -93.28
CA PHE A 23 46.15 -82.26 -91.95
C PHE A 23 46.72 -81.37 -90.84
N ILE A 24 47.85 -80.69 -91.06
CA ILE A 24 48.44 -79.74 -90.10
C ILE A 24 47.60 -78.48 -89.98
N GLN A 25 47.08 -77.91 -91.09
CA GLN A 25 46.15 -76.79 -91.03
C GLN A 25 44.85 -77.16 -90.31
N ASP A 26 44.30 -78.35 -90.57
CA ASP A 26 43.13 -78.85 -89.86
C ASP A 26 43.43 -79.05 -88.37
N LYS A 27 44.64 -79.53 -88.03
CA LYS A 27 45.08 -79.66 -86.65
C LYS A 27 45.27 -78.31 -85.97
N LEU A 28 45.84 -77.32 -86.65
CA LEU A 28 46.01 -75.96 -86.15
C LEU A 28 44.66 -75.28 -85.95
N ALA A 29 43.76 -75.34 -86.93
CA ALA A 29 42.41 -74.79 -86.81
C ALA A 29 41.59 -75.48 -85.71
N LYS A 30 41.74 -76.81 -85.55
CA LYS A 30 41.18 -77.55 -84.42
C LYS A 30 41.78 -77.12 -83.09
N GLU A 31 43.09 -76.87 -83.03
CA GLU A 31 43.77 -76.42 -81.82
C GLU A 31 43.40 -74.97 -81.46
N GLU A 32 43.28 -74.07 -82.44
CA GLU A 32 42.80 -72.70 -82.26
C GLU A 32 41.34 -72.70 -81.80
N HIS A 33 40.47 -73.48 -82.44
CA HIS A 33 39.09 -73.64 -82.01
C HIS A 33 38.99 -74.24 -80.60
N ASN A 34 39.79 -75.26 -80.30
CA ASN A 34 39.88 -75.85 -78.97
C ASN A 34 40.41 -74.83 -77.94
N SER A 35 41.38 -74.00 -78.30
CA SER A 35 41.93 -72.96 -77.42
C SER A 35 40.90 -71.87 -77.11
N ALA A 36 40.12 -71.42 -78.11
CA ALA A 36 39.04 -70.47 -77.93
C ALA A 36 37.89 -71.05 -77.10
N LEU A 37 37.52 -72.31 -77.35
CA LEU A 37 36.56 -73.05 -76.52
C LEU A 37 37.06 -73.24 -75.09
N ASN A 38 38.33 -73.57 -74.90
CA ASN A 38 38.95 -73.73 -73.58
C ASN A 38 39.02 -72.38 -72.85
N LEU A 39 39.36 -71.29 -73.53
CA LEU A 39 39.34 -69.94 -72.96
C LEU A 39 37.93 -69.53 -72.54
N ASN A 40 36.91 -69.80 -73.36
CA ASN A 40 35.52 -69.54 -73.01
C ASN A 40 35.04 -70.40 -71.83
N LYS A 41 35.44 -71.67 -71.76
CA LYS A 41 35.17 -72.54 -70.61
C LYS A 41 35.83 -71.99 -69.34
N ILE A 42 37.11 -71.61 -69.41
CA ILE A 42 37.85 -71.00 -68.32
C ILE A 42 37.21 -69.68 -67.89
N ASN A 43 36.85 -68.79 -68.82
CA ASN A 43 36.14 -67.54 -68.51
C ASN A 43 34.77 -67.77 -67.88
N THR A 44 34.03 -68.79 -68.33
CA THR A 44 32.73 -69.15 -67.73
C THR A 44 32.92 -69.65 -66.30
N GLN A 45 33.93 -70.49 -66.06
CA GLN A 45 34.31 -70.94 -64.72
C GLN A 45 34.76 -69.76 -63.83
N TRP A 46 35.62 -68.87 -64.31
CA TRP A 46 36.04 -67.67 -63.59
C TRP A 46 34.88 -66.73 -63.28
N ARG A 47 33.94 -66.52 -64.20
CA ARG A 47 32.73 -65.72 -63.93
C ARG A 47 31.85 -66.35 -62.86
N THR A 48 31.78 -67.67 -62.80
CA THR A 48 31.05 -68.38 -61.74
C THR A 48 31.75 -68.19 -60.41
N VAL A 49 33.06 -68.43 -60.35
CA VAL A 49 33.87 -68.25 -59.13
C VAL A 49 33.85 -66.80 -58.64
N LEU A 50 34.05 -65.82 -59.53
CA LEU A 50 34.03 -64.40 -59.19
C LEU A 50 32.64 -63.95 -58.71
N ARG A 51 31.56 -64.44 -59.34
CA ARG A 51 30.20 -64.18 -58.84
C ARG A 51 30.00 -64.77 -57.46
N GLU A 52 30.45 -65.99 -57.21
CA GLU A 52 30.34 -66.64 -55.92
C GLU A 52 31.17 -65.95 -54.81
N VAL A 53 32.35 -65.44 -55.15
CA VAL A 53 33.15 -64.63 -54.22
C VAL A 53 32.46 -63.29 -53.97
N LYS A 54 32.02 -62.59 -55.01
CA LYS A 54 31.35 -61.29 -54.87
C LYS A 54 30.02 -61.40 -54.13
N THR A 55 29.24 -62.45 -54.37
CA THR A 55 28.02 -62.70 -53.59
C THR A 55 28.37 -62.92 -52.14
N ARG A 56 29.36 -63.74 -51.81
CA ARG A 56 29.79 -63.94 -50.40
C ARG A 56 30.26 -62.66 -49.73
N GLU A 57 31.01 -61.80 -50.42
CA GLU A 57 31.37 -60.47 -49.92
C GLU A 57 30.12 -59.61 -49.65
N LEU A 58 29.21 -59.49 -50.61
CA LEU A 58 27.99 -58.69 -50.45
C LEU A 58 27.10 -59.20 -49.32
N HIS A 59 26.99 -60.51 -49.11
CA HIS A 59 26.24 -61.06 -47.98
C HIS A 59 26.88 -60.65 -46.64
N LYS A 60 28.22 -60.69 -46.54
CA LYS A 60 28.91 -60.21 -45.34
C LYS A 60 28.73 -58.71 -45.13
N ASP A 61 28.81 -57.91 -46.19
CA ASP A 61 28.60 -56.47 -46.11
C ASP A 61 27.16 -56.14 -45.66
N ILE A 62 26.15 -56.86 -46.19
CA ILE A 62 24.75 -56.74 -45.77
C ILE A 62 24.58 -57.15 -44.31
N GLU A 63 25.23 -58.23 -43.87
CA GLU A 63 25.16 -58.69 -42.47
C GLU A 63 25.77 -57.66 -41.51
N ILE A 64 26.96 -57.15 -41.83
CA ILE A 64 27.61 -56.08 -41.06
C ILE A 64 26.70 -54.85 -41.03
N LEU A 65 26.15 -54.44 -42.18
CA LEU A 65 25.26 -53.29 -42.28
C LEU A 65 23.99 -53.49 -41.44
N SER A 66 23.37 -54.68 -41.49
CA SER A 66 22.21 -55.04 -40.67
C SER A 66 22.51 -54.90 -39.18
N GLN A 67 23.64 -55.46 -38.71
CA GLN A 67 24.06 -55.35 -37.32
C GLN A 67 24.33 -53.90 -36.91
N THR A 68 24.92 -53.09 -37.79
CA THR A 68 25.12 -51.66 -37.50
C THR A 68 23.79 -50.92 -37.41
N PHE A 69 22.82 -51.22 -38.28
CA PHE A 69 21.49 -50.63 -38.23
C PHE A 69 20.73 -51.03 -36.96
N GLU A 70 20.75 -52.31 -36.59
CA GLU A 70 20.13 -52.79 -35.34
C GLU A 70 20.70 -52.05 -34.13
N ARG A 71 22.03 -51.91 -34.02
CA ARG A 71 22.65 -51.14 -32.93
C ARG A 71 22.22 -49.68 -32.91
N VAL A 72 22.11 -49.04 -34.08
CA VAL A 72 21.65 -47.64 -34.18
C VAL A 72 20.17 -47.52 -33.79
N VAL A 73 19.34 -48.49 -34.18
CA VAL A 73 17.93 -48.57 -33.78
C VAL A 73 17.82 -48.75 -32.27
N ASP A 74 18.56 -49.69 -31.67
CA ASP A 74 18.58 -49.90 -30.22
C ASP A 74 19.03 -48.64 -29.46
N CYS A 75 20.05 -47.95 -29.96
CA CYS A 75 20.50 -46.68 -29.38
C CYS A 75 19.40 -45.63 -29.46
N LYS A 76 18.75 -45.47 -30.62
CA LYS A 76 17.64 -44.52 -30.79
C LYS A 76 16.44 -44.87 -29.91
N ASP A 77 16.08 -46.15 -29.82
CA ASP A 77 15.00 -46.63 -28.97
C ASP A 77 15.30 -46.42 -27.48
N SER A 78 16.55 -46.59 -27.07
CA SER A 78 16.97 -46.28 -25.69
C SER A 78 16.82 -44.78 -25.39
N VAL A 79 17.21 -43.92 -26.33
CA VAL A 79 17.06 -42.46 -26.22
C VAL A 79 15.57 -42.09 -26.19
N ILE A 80 14.75 -42.64 -27.08
CA ILE A 80 13.29 -42.40 -27.09
C ILE A 80 12.66 -42.81 -25.76
N LYS A 81 13.02 -43.98 -25.22
CA LYS A 81 12.53 -44.44 -23.91
C LYS A 81 12.95 -43.52 -22.78
N SER A 82 14.20 -43.05 -22.77
CA SER A 82 14.68 -42.08 -21.77
C SER A 82 13.92 -40.76 -21.86
N LEU A 83 13.77 -40.20 -23.07
CA LEU A 83 13.04 -38.95 -23.29
C LEU A 83 11.57 -39.07 -22.92
N ALA A 84 10.94 -40.21 -23.20
CA ALA A 84 9.55 -40.45 -22.79
C ALA A 84 9.41 -40.50 -21.26
N LYS A 85 10.39 -41.09 -20.56
CA LYS A 85 10.43 -41.10 -19.09
C LYS A 85 10.62 -39.69 -18.54
N ASP A 86 11.61 -38.96 -19.05
CA ASP A 86 11.90 -37.58 -18.65
C ASP A 86 10.68 -36.67 -18.87
N LEU A 87 9.96 -36.86 -19.97
CA LEU A 87 8.72 -36.13 -20.26
C LEU A 87 7.63 -36.45 -19.24
N SER A 88 7.43 -37.74 -18.90
CA SER A 88 6.45 -38.13 -17.88
C SER A 88 6.80 -37.59 -16.49
N GLU A 89 8.08 -37.60 -16.12
CA GLU A 89 8.54 -37.05 -14.83
C GLU A 89 8.36 -35.53 -14.79
N ALA A 90 8.66 -34.82 -15.88
CA ALA A 90 8.45 -33.39 -15.98
C ALA A 90 6.96 -33.01 -15.90
N GLU A 91 6.07 -33.79 -16.52
CA GLU A 91 4.62 -33.61 -16.42
C GLU A 91 4.11 -33.83 -14.99
N GLU A 92 4.58 -34.88 -14.30
CA GLU A 92 4.24 -35.13 -12.90
C GLU A 92 4.72 -34.00 -11.99
N GLN A 93 5.97 -33.55 -12.14
CA GLN A 93 6.53 -32.43 -11.40
C GLN A 93 5.72 -31.15 -11.64
N TYR A 94 5.36 -30.85 -12.89
CA TYR A 94 4.52 -29.70 -13.23
C TYR A 94 3.13 -29.82 -12.58
N ALA A 95 2.51 -30.99 -12.65
CA ALA A 95 1.20 -31.22 -12.04
C ALA A 95 1.24 -31.10 -10.51
N HIS A 96 2.32 -31.54 -9.85
CA HIS A 96 2.53 -31.36 -8.42
C HIS A 96 2.72 -29.88 -8.05
N ALA A 97 3.58 -29.16 -8.78
CA ALA A 97 3.80 -27.73 -8.58
C ALA A 97 2.50 -26.93 -8.76
N LEU A 98 1.71 -27.25 -9.80
CA LEU A 98 0.44 -26.61 -10.07
C LEU A 98 -0.56 -26.84 -8.92
N ARG A 99 -0.69 -28.08 -8.43
CA ARG A 99 -1.56 -28.38 -7.28
C ARG A 99 -1.12 -27.63 -6.02
N GLY A 100 0.18 -27.54 -5.75
CA GLY A 100 0.71 -26.78 -4.62
C GLY A 100 0.42 -25.28 -4.73
N HIS A 101 0.57 -24.71 -5.92
CA HIS A 101 0.25 -23.31 -6.20
C HIS A 101 -1.25 -23.03 -6.05
N LEU A 102 -2.12 -23.88 -6.62
CA LEU A 102 -3.57 -23.76 -6.47
C LEU A 102 -4.01 -23.83 -5.01
N HIS A 103 -3.44 -24.76 -4.24
CA HIS A 103 -3.72 -24.86 -2.80
C HIS A 103 -3.30 -23.59 -2.04
N SER A 104 -2.15 -23.01 -2.39
CA SER A 104 -1.68 -21.76 -1.80
C SER A 104 -2.61 -20.59 -2.15
N ILE A 105 -3.12 -20.54 -3.39
CA ILE A 105 -4.13 -19.55 -3.81
C ILE A 105 -5.43 -19.75 -3.01
N ASP A 106 -5.90 -20.99 -2.84
CA ASP A 106 -7.12 -21.27 -2.09
C ASP A 106 -7.00 -20.82 -0.62
N GLN A 107 -5.85 -21.05 0.01
CA GLN A 107 -5.56 -20.54 1.35
C GLN A 107 -5.59 -19.01 1.39
N LEU A 108 -4.97 -18.34 0.41
CA LEU A 108 -4.98 -16.89 0.32
C LEU A 108 -6.41 -16.35 0.13
N LEU A 109 -7.21 -16.99 -0.73
CA LEU A 109 -8.61 -16.63 -0.94
C LEU A 109 -9.44 -16.83 0.34
N ALA A 110 -9.20 -17.91 1.09
CA ALA A 110 -9.87 -18.13 2.38
C ALA A 110 -9.53 -17.05 3.40
N LEU A 111 -8.26 -16.63 3.47
CA LEU A 111 -7.83 -15.52 4.33
C LEU A 111 -8.48 -14.19 3.91
N GLN A 112 -8.54 -13.89 2.62
CA GLN A 112 -9.19 -12.66 2.13
C GLN A 112 -10.69 -12.67 2.37
N ARG A 113 -11.38 -13.80 2.16
CA ARG A 113 -12.80 -13.95 2.49
C ARG A 113 -13.05 -13.73 3.97
N ARG A 114 -12.24 -14.32 4.85
CA ARG A 114 -12.33 -14.10 6.30
C ARG A 114 -12.14 -12.62 6.66
N ARG A 115 -11.13 -11.97 6.06
CA ARG A 115 -10.88 -10.54 6.28
C ARG A 115 -12.07 -9.68 5.84
N LEU A 116 -12.65 -9.98 4.68
CA LEU A 116 -13.83 -9.26 4.17
C LEU A 116 -15.03 -9.46 5.09
N ASN A 117 -15.30 -10.69 5.54
CA ASN A 117 -16.41 -10.96 6.46
C ASN A 117 -16.24 -10.21 7.78
N LEU A 118 -15.03 -10.22 8.37
CA LEU A 118 -14.76 -9.46 9.61
C LEU A 118 -14.95 -7.95 9.41
N LEU A 119 -14.55 -7.43 8.24
CA LEU A 119 -14.76 -6.01 7.92
C LEU A 119 -16.24 -5.69 7.76
N GLU A 120 -16.99 -6.54 7.06
CA GLU A 120 -18.44 -6.41 6.90
C GLU A 120 -19.17 -6.50 8.24
N GLU A 121 -18.82 -7.45 9.10
CA GLU A 121 -19.34 -7.57 10.46
C GLU A 121 -19.06 -6.29 11.27
N SER A 122 -17.80 -5.81 11.28
CA SER A 122 -17.46 -4.57 11.99
C SER A 122 -18.26 -3.37 11.49
N TYR A 123 -18.37 -3.20 10.17
CA TYR A 123 -19.14 -2.13 9.56
C TYR A 123 -20.63 -2.21 9.94
N ASN A 124 -21.23 -3.40 9.88
CA ASN A 124 -22.62 -3.59 10.26
C ASN A 124 -22.84 -3.31 11.76
N THR A 125 -21.91 -3.72 12.62
CA THR A 125 -22.01 -3.40 14.06
C THR A 125 -21.90 -1.90 14.35
N GLU A 126 -21.00 -1.19 13.67
CA GLU A 126 -20.87 0.27 13.79
C GLU A 126 -22.12 0.98 13.25
N LEU A 127 -22.64 0.53 12.10
CA LEU A 127 -23.85 1.06 11.50
C LEU A 127 -25.07 0.88 12.42
N GLU A 128 -25.23 -0.31 13.01
CA GLU A 128 -26.30 -0.58 13.96
C GLU A 128 -26.17 0.26 15.23
N ALA A 129 -24.96 0.39 15.79
CA ALA A 129 -24.71 1.21 16.96
C ALA A 129 -25.07 2.67 16.70
N LEU A 130 -24.59 3.22 15.59
CA LEU A 130 -24.85 4.60 15.19
C LEU A 130 -26.35 4.84 14.91
N THR A 131 -27.01 3.88 14.24
CA THR A 131 -28.46 3.97 13.98
C THR A 131 -29.25 3.98 15.29
N LYS A 132 -28.90 3.11 16.25
CA LYS A 132 -29.53 3.09 17.59
C LYS A 132 -29.30 4.40 18.32
N GLU A 133 -28.07 4.93 18.32
CA GLU A 133 -27.76 6.23 18.93
C GLU A 133 -28.65 7.34 18.34
N PHE A 134 -28.69 7.47 17.01
CA PHE A 134 -29.55 8.47 16.34
C PHE A 134 -31.04 8.29 16.65
N GLU A 135 -31.54 7.05 16.68
CA GLU A 135 -32.94 6.79 17.03
C GLU A 135 -33.24 7.17 18.48
N THR A 136 -32.31 6.88 19.41
CA THR A 136 -32.47 7.28 20.81
C THR A 136 -32.43 8.80 20.97
N GLU A 137 -31.48 9.48 20.35
CA GLU A 137 -31.41 10.95 20.36
C GLU A 137 -32.68 11.57 19.77
N ARG A 138 -33.11 11.09 18.60
CA ARG A 138 -34.35 11.53 17.95
C ARG A 138 -35.53 11.36 18.90
N LYS A 139 -35.66 10.21 19.56
CA LYS A 139 -36.73 9.97 20.53
C LYS A 139 -36.66 10.95 21.71
N THR A 140 -35.48 11.16 22.29
CA THR A 140 -35.32 12.10 23.40
C THR A 140 -35.69 13.54 23.03
N ILE A 141 -35.34 13.97 21.82
CA ILE A 141 -35.67 15.32 21.31
C ILE A 141 -37.19 15.44 21.12
N ILE A 142 -37.84 14.44 20.53
CA ILE A 142 -39.30 14.44 20.36
C ILE A 142 -40.00 14.46 21.72
N ASP A 143 -39.58 13.60 22.66
CA ASP A 143 -40.18 13.53 23.99
C ASP A 143 -39.98 14.84 24.79
N GLN A 144 -38.83 15.52 24.63
CA GLN A 144 -38.60 16.83 25.23
C GLN A 144 -39.47 17.90 24.59
N HIS A 145 -39.55 17.92 23.26
CA HIS A 145 -40.37 18.87 22.52
C HIS A 145 -41.86 18.74 22.88
N GLU A 146 -42.39 17.51 22.99
CA GLU A 146 -43.77 17.26 23.43
C GLU A 146 -44.02 17.78 24.86
N LYS A 147 -43.07 17.56 25.78
CA LYS A 147 -43.16 18.09 27.15
C LYS A 147 -43.16 19.61 27.18
N GLU A 148 -42.31 20.26 26.38
CA GLU A 148 -42.26 21.71 26.26
C GLU A 148 -43.56 22.29 25.68
N ILE A 149 -44.11 21.64 24.64
CA ILE A 149 -45.41 22.02 24.07
C ILE A 149 -46.51 21.92 25.12
N HIS A 150 -46.60 20.80 25.84
CA HIS A 150 -47.61 20.63 26.89
C HIS A 150 -47.47 21.66 28.01
N TYR A 151 -46.23 21.92 28.46
CA TYR A 151 -45.97 22.95 29.45
C TYR A 151 -46.42 24.35 28.97
N LEU A 152 -46.11 24.71 27.72
CA LEU A 152 -46.54 25.99 27.15
C LEU A 152 -48.06 26.09 27.02
N GLN A 153 -48.73 24.99 26.66
CA GLN A 153 -50.19 24.92 26.64
C GLN A 153 -50.78 25.14 28.04
N ASP A 154 -50.22 24.50 29.08
CA ASP A 154 -50.67 24.67 30.46
C ASP A 154 -50.47 26.11 30.96
N VAL A 155 -49.32 26.71 30.68
CA VAL A 155 -49.04 28.12 31.02
C VAL A 155 -50.01 29.05 30.28
N PHE A 156 -50.28 28.78 29.00
CA PHE A 156 -51.23 29.56 28.21
C PHE A 156 -52.64 29.48 28.79
N MET A 157 -53.13 28.28 29.11
CA MET A 157 -54.45 28.09 29.74
C MET A 157 -54.54 28.78 31.10
N ALA A 158 -53.49 28.68 31.93
CA ALA A 158 -53.45 29.36 33.22
C ALA A 158 -53.44 30.90 33.07
N MET A 159 -52.72 31.41 32.08
CA MET A 159 -52.69 32.85 31.77
C MET A 159 -54.04 33.35 31.26
N GLU A 160 -54.70 32.60 30.39
CA GLU A 160 -56.03 32.92 29.87
C GLU A 160 -57.08 32.91 30.97
N GLN A 161 -57.04 31.92 31.88
CA GLN A 161 -57.91 31.88 33.04
C GLN A 161 -57.70 33.09 33.97
N ASN A 162 -56.44 33.41 34.30
CA ASN A 162 -56.13 34.59 35.12
C ASN A 162 -56.61 35.89 34.46
N TYR A 163 -56.53 35.99 33.13
CA TYR A 163 -57.02 37.15 32.39
C TYR A 163 -58.55 37.26 32.49
N ILE A 164 -59.26 36.14 32.30
CA ILE A 164 -60.73 36.08 32.44
C ILE A 164 -61.14 36.48 33.86
N ASP A 165 -60.47 35.96 34.88
CA ASP A 165 -60.75 36.26 36.28
C ASP A 165 -60.48 37.74 36.59
N ALA A 166 -59.37 38.31 36.12
CA ALA A 166 -59.07 39.73 36.28
C ALA A 166 -60.07 40.65 35.54
N GLU A 167 -60.49 40.26 34.34
CA GLU A 167 -61.53 40.99 33.60
C GLU A 167 -62.87 40.93 34.33
N TYR A 168 -63.21 39.78 34.91
CA TYR A 168 -64.42 39.59 35.72
C TYR A 168 -64.40 40.44 36.98
N GLU A 169 -63.32 40.41 37.75
CA GLU A 169 -63.14 41.26 38.95
C GLU A 169 -63.22 42.75 38.59
N SER A 170 -62.56 43.19 37.52
CA SER A 170 -62.63 44.59 37.07
C SER A 170 -64.06 45.01 36.70
N LYS A 171 -64.84 44.12 36.06
CA LYS A 171 -66.27 44.36 35.79
C LYS A 171 -67.10 44.44 37.07
N LEU A 172 -66.83 43.58 38.05
CA LEU A 172 -67.50 43.62 39.35
C LEU A 172 -67.19 44.90 40.12
N GLU A 173 -65.92 45.31 40.17
CA GLU A 173 -65.49 46.57 40.79
C GLU A 173 -66.15 47.77 40.11
N PHE A 174 -66.18 47.80 38.78
CA PHE A 174 -66.86 48.85 38.02
C PHE A 174 -68.35 48.90 38.36
N GLN A 175 -69.03 47.76 38.41
CA GLN A 175 -70.44 47.68 38.77
C GLN A 175 -70.70 48.18 40.19
N SER A 176 -69.85 47.80 41.16
CA SER A 176 -69.93 48.29 42.54
C SER A 176 -69.74 49.80 42.63
N LEU A 177 -68.71 50.35 41.96
CA LEU A 177 -68.47 51.79 41.93
C LEU A 177 -69.63 52.56 41.28
N TRP A 178 -70.22 51.98 40.24
CA TRP A 178 -71.39 52.55 39.57
C TRP A 178 -72.61 52.58 40.48
N ASP A 179 -72.89 51.50 41.20
CA ASP A 179 -73.98 51.43 42.18
C ASP A 179 -73.76 52.37 43.36
N ASP A 180 -72.53 52.51 43.86
CA ASP A 180 -72.17 53.49 44.89
C ASP A 180 -72.40 54.93 44.43
N LEU A 181 -72.02 55.25 43.19
CA LEU A 181 -72.22 56.59 42.62
C LEU A 181 -73.71 56.89 42.40
N LYS A 182 -74.48 55.88 41.96
CA LYS A 182 -75.93 55.97 41.85
C LYS A 182 -76.58 56.21 43.21
N ASN A 183 -76.16 55.49 44.25
CA ASN A 183 -76.64 55.66 45.61
C ASN A 183 -76.32 57.06 46.16
N LYS A 184 -75.08 57.54 45.99
CA LYS A 184 -74.70 58.91 46.36
C LYS A 184 -75.56 59.97 45.68
N ASN A 185 -75.83 59.82 44.39
CA ASN A 185 -76.69 60.75 43.65
C ASN A 185 -78.14 60.71 44.17
N LEU A 186 -78.66 59.53 44.52
CA LEU A 186 -79.96 59.40 45.17
C LEU A 186 -79.97 60.10 46.54
N GLU A 187 -78.95 59.91 47.36
CA GLU A 187 -78.79 60.58 48.65
C GLU A 187 -78.71 62.11 48.50
N GLU A 188 -77.92 62.62 47.55
CA GLU A 188 -77.83 64.06 47.23
C GLU A 188 -79.18 64.62 46.77
N LYS A 189 -79.90 63.90 45.91
CA LYS A 189 -81.26 64.27 45.49
C LYS A 189 -82.23 64.31 46.67
N HIS A 190 -82.16 63.33 47.57
CA HIS A 190 -82.97 63.30 48.79
C HIS A 190 -82.64 64.46 49.72
N PHE A 191 -81.35 64.74 49.90
CA PHE A 191 -80.86 65.85 50.71
C PHE A 191 -81.34 67.20 50.15
N LEU A 192 -81.19 67.42 48.83
CA LEU A 192 -81.65 68.64 48.17
C LEU A 192 -83.17 68.79 48.25
N ARG A 193 -83.93 67.68 48.13
CA ARG A 193 -85.38 67.69 48.34
C ARG A 193 -85.73 68.16 49.75
N LEU A 194 -85.09 67.60 50.77
CA LEU A 194 -85.31 67.98 52.16
C LEU A 194 -84.96 69.45 52.41
N GLN A 195 -83.87 69.94 51.80
CA GLN A 195 -83.52 71.37 51.85
C GLN A 195 -84.60 72.25 51.21
N LEU A 196 -85.11 71.87 50.04
CA LEU A 196 -86.17 72.62 49.35
C LEU A 196 -87.49 72.58 50.13
N GLU A 197 -87.85 71.43 50.72
CA GLU A 197 -89.00 71.29 51.62
C GLU A 197 -88.86 72.23 52.82
N ASN A 198 -87.69 72.27 53.47
CA ASN A 198 -87.40 73.20 54.57
C ASN A 198 -87.51 74.68 54.14
N ILE A 199 -87.01 75.03 52.94
CA ILE A 199 -87.13 76.41 52.42
C ILE A 199 -88.59 76.77 52.17
N VAL A 200 -89.41 75.85 51.66
CA VAL A 200 -90.85 76.04 51.48
C VAL A 200 -91.54 76.23 52.83
N GLU A 201 -91.20 75.44 53.83
CA GLU A 201 -91.71 75.59 55.21
C GLU A 201 -91.28 76.94 55.83
N ASP A 202 -90.04 77.36 55.63
CA ASP A 202 -89.54 78.66 56.09
C ASP A 202 -90.25 79.82 55.39
N LEU A 203 -90.48 79.74 54.08
CA LEU A 203 -91.26 80.73 53.34
C LEU A 203 -92.71 80.77 53.81
N TRP A 204 -93.29 79.62 54.13
CA TRP A 204 -94.63 79.52 54.72
C TRP A 204 -94.69 80.17 56.12
N ARG A 205 -93.67 79.95 56.96
CA ARG A 205 -93.52 80.66 58.24
C ARG A 205 -93.39 82.16 58.06
N ARG A 206 -92.56 82.62 57.11
CA ARG A 206 -92.42 84.07 56.80
C ARG A 206 -93.72 84.70 56.33
N PHE A 207 -94.55 83.96 55.59
CA PHE A 207 -95.90 84.41 55.22
C PHE A 207 -96.81 84.55 56.44
N GLN A 208 -96.74 83.63 57.40
CA GLN A 208 -97.47 83.76 58.67
C GLN A 208 -96.92 84.88 59.56
N ASP A 209 -95.60 85.07 59.59
CA ASP A 209 -94.94 86.11 60.37
C ASP A 209 -95.24 87.51 59.82
N ALA A 210 -95.33 87.69 58.50
CA ALA A 210 -95.76 88.97 57.91
C ALA A 210 -97.19 89.38 58.32
N LEU A 211 -98.07 88.39 58.52
CA LEU A 211 -99.43 88.58 59.07
C LEU A 211 -99.41 88.97 60.56
N LYS A 212 -98.38 88.53 61.30
CA LYS A 212 -98.19 88.78 62.73
C LYS A 212 -97.39 90.07 63.02
N ASN A 213 -96.48 90.47 62.14
CA ASN A 213 -95.64 91.67 62.26
C ASN A 213 -96.42 92.99 62.14
N TYR A 214 -97.65 92.98 61.65
CA TYR A 214 -98.54 94.15 61.74
C TYR A 214 -99.09 94.34 63.17
N THR A 215 -99.12 93.26 63.96
CA THR A 215 -99.65 93.26 65.33
C THR A 215 -98.58 93.52 66.39
N ASP A 216 -97.31 93.21 66.08
CA ASP A 216 -96.20 93.23 67.06
C ASP A 216 -95.22 94.42 66.89
N ALA A 217 -95.61 95.53 66.26
CA ALA A 217 -94.80 96.78 66.16
C ALA A 217 -94.55 97.49 67.52
N THR A 218 -94.77 96.80 68.64
CA THR A 218 -94.65 97.30 70.02
C THR A 218 -93.60 96.58 70.87
N GLU A 219 -92.84 95.61 70.35
CA GLU A 219 -91.99 94.72 71.17
C GLU A 219 -90.50 94.60 70.71
N ASP A 220 -89.96 95.57 69.96
CA ASP A 220 -88.67 95.40 69.24
C ASP A 220 -87.36 95.60 70.05
N GLN A 221 -87.38 96.05 71.32
CA GLN A 221 -86.13 96.37 72.05
C GLN A 221 -85.50 95.22 72.85
N LYS A 222 -86.15 94.04 72.92
CA LYS A 222 -85.66 92.92 73.74
C LYS A 222 -84.88 91.84 72.97
N ILE A 223 -85.01 91.81 71.63
CA ILE A 223 -84.52 90.71 70.76
C ILE A 223 -83.07 90.92 70.26
N ALA A 224 -82.52 92.13 70.37
CA ALA A 224 -81.17 92.45 69.85
C ALA A 224 -80.01 91.76 70.59
N PHE A 225 -80.22 91.27 71.82
CA PHE A 225 -79.16 90.65 72.64
C PHE A 225 -79.07 89.13 72.47
N GLU A 226 -80.20 88.42 72.27
CA GLU A 226 -80.21 86.95 72.12
C GLU A 226 -79.66 86.48 70.76
N THR A 227 -79.70 87.33 69.72
CA THR A 227 -79.20 87.01 68.38
C THR A 227 -77.67 86.99 68.26
N LEU A 228 -76.94 87.63 69.17
CA LEU A 228 -75.48 87.58 69.21
C LEU A 228 -74.95 86.31 69.91
N GLN A 229 -75.68 85.76 70.90
CA GLN A 229 -75.23 84.59 71.67
C GLN A 229 -75.27 83.28 70.85
N VAL A 230 -76.27 83.12 69.98
CA VAL A 230 -76.44 81.90 69.15
C VAL A 230 -75.46 81.83 67.96
N LYS A 231 -74.90 82.96 67.52
CA LYS A 231 -73.91 83.01 66.44
C LYS A 231 -72.52 82.56 66.91
N ASP A 232 -72.16 82.87 68.15
CA ASP A 232 -70.87 82.49 68.75
C ASP A 232 -70.80 80.99 69.08
N GLU A 233 -71.94 80.38 69.42
CA GLU A 233 -72.01 78.94 69.69
C GLU A 233 -71.93 78.07 68.41
N LYS A 234 -72.34 78.62 67.26
CA LYS A 234 -72.25 77.94 65.95
C LYS A 234 -70.84 78.00 65.38
N SER A 235 -70.15 79.15 65.48
CA SER A 235 -68.76 79.30 65.05
C SER A 235 -67.81 78.41 65.86
N SER A 236 -68.04 78.28 67.17
CA SER A 236 -67.24 77.38 68.03
C SER A 236 -67.36 75.90 67.63
N LYS A 237 -68.56 75.41 67.28
CA LYS A 237 -68.79 74.02 66.84
C LYS A 237 -68.16 73.74 65.47
N GLU A 238 -68.14 74.74 64.59
CA GLU A 238 -67.55 74.64 63.26
C GLU A 238 -66.01 74.64 63.29
N ILE A 239 -65.39 75.45 64.16
CA ILE A 239 -63.94 75.42 64.41
C ILE A 239 -63.51 74.05 64.94
N GLU A 240 -64.29 73.45 65.85
CA GLU A 240 -63.98 72.12 66.41
C GLU A 240 -64.08 71.00 65.35
N ALA A 241 -65.05 71.09 64.43
CA ALA A 241 -65.19 70.16 63.31
C ALA A 241 -64.02 70.29 62.31
N GLN A 242 -63.59 71.52 62.01
CA GLN A 242 -62.44 71.77 61.13
C GLN A 242 -61.12 71.30 61.78
N MET A 243 -60.92 71.51 63.08
CA MET A 243 -59.76 70.96 63.82
C MET A 243 -59.72 69.43 63.76
N LYS A 244 -60.85 68.74 63.96
CA LYS A 244 -60.94 67.27 63.83
C LYS A 244 -60.63 66.79 62.41
N LYS A 245 -61.03 67.55 61.38
CA LYS A 245 -60.72 67.22 59.97
C LYS A 245 -59.24 67.42 59.66
N ILE A 246 -58.62 68.49 60.17
CA ILE A 246 -57.18 68.75 60.05
C ILE A 246 -56.38 67.62 60.73
N GLN A 247 -56.79 67.19 61.93
CA GLN A 247 -56.12 66.10 62.64
C GLN A 247 -56.14 64.79 61.83
N ARG A 248 -57.30 64.41 61.26
CA ARG A 248 -57.41 63.20 60.41
C ARG A 248 -56.52 63.29 59.17
N LEU A 249 -56.41 64.47 58.56
CA LEU A 249 -55.52 64.70 57.42
C LEU A 249 -54.04 64.67 57.82
N GLN A 250 -53.69 65.16 59.01
CA GLN A 250 -52.32 65.04 59.53
C GLN A 250 -51.93 63.59 59.82
N ASP A 251 -52.84 62.81 60.40
CA ASP A 251 -52.63 61.38 60.67
C ASP A 251 -52.49 60.58 59.35
N SER A 252 -53.30 60.89 58.33
CA SER A 252 -53.17 60.24 57.02
C SER A 252 -51.86 60.61 56.31
N ILE A 253 -51.41 61.87 56.42
CA ILE A 253 -50.09 62.29 55.92
C ILE A 253 -48.98 61.54 56.65
N MET A 254 -49.07 61.37 57.97
CA MET A 254 -48.05 60.67 58.77
C MET A 254 -47.97 59.17 58.40
N THR A 255 -49.11 58.51 58.21
CA THR A 255 -49.15 57.10 57.77
C THR A 255 -48.61 56.92 56.36
N LEU A 256 -48.94 57.81 55.41
CA LEU A 256 -48.39 57.79 54.06
C LEU A 256 -46.88 58.03 54.04
N LYS A 257 -46.37 58.99 54.82
CA LYS A 257 -44.92 59.22 54.97
C LYS A 257 -44.21 57.99 55.52
N SER A 258 -44.80 57.31 56.51
CA SER A 258 -44.24 56.08 57.08
C SER A 258 -44.19 54.96 56.05
N LYS A 259 -45.24 54.78 55.23
CA LYS A 259 -45.26 53.80 54.13
C LYS A 259 -44.21 54.09 53.06
N ILE A 260 -44.04 55.35 52.66
CA ILE A 260 -42.99 55.76 51.70
C ILE A 260 -41.60 55.43 52.23
N MET A 261 -41.35 55.67 53.52
CA MET A 261 -40.06 55.37 54.15
C MET A 261 -39.77 53.86 54.17
N VAL A 262 -40.76 53.03 54.51
CA VAL A 262 -40.63 51.56 54.49
C VAL A 262 -40.35 51.05 53.07
N HIS A 263 -41.14 51.48 52.09
CA HIS A 263 -40.96 51.09 50.68
C HIS A 263 -39.59 51.54 50.14
N SER A 264 -39.14 52.75 50.49
CA SER A 264 -37.80 53.24 50.11
C SER A 264 -36.71 52.34 50.66
N ARG A 265 -36.80 51.95 51.94
CA ARG A 265 -35.81 51.08 52.59
C ARG A 265 -35.80 49.67 51.98
N GLU A 266 -36.97 49.07 51.77
CA GLU A 266 -37.09 47.76 51.11
C GLU A 266 -36.51 47.78 49.69
N SER A 267 -36.79 48.84 48.92
CA SER A 267 -36.23 49.00 47.57
C SER A 267 -34.71 49.15 47.57
N GLU A 268 -34.15 49.81 48.58
CA GLU A 268 -32.71 50.01 48.73
C GLU A 268 -32.01 48.72 49.13
N ASP A 269 -32.60 47.95 50.04
CA ASP A 269 -32.12 46.62 50.44
C ASP A 269 -32.16 45.63 49.25
N GLN A 270 -33.27 45.57 48.50
CA GLN A 270 -33.39 44.74 47.29
C GLN A 270 -32.33 45.12 46.24
N ASN A 271 -32.14 46.42 46.00
CA ASN A 271 -31.11 46.91 45.08
C ASN A 271 -29.69 46.53 45.53
N GLN A 272 -29.42 46.51 46.84
CA GLN A 272 -28.13 46.05 47.37
C GLN A 272 -27.91 44.56 47.12
N TYR A 273 -28.92 43.71 47.34
CA TYR A 273 -28.81 42.27 47.04
C TYR A 273 -28.53 42.02 45.54
N ILE A 274 -29.31 42.66 44.66
CA ILE A 274 -29.11 42.54 43.20
C ILE A 274 -27.70 43.01 42.79
N ARG A 275 -27.18 44.08 43.38
CA ARG A 275 -25.81 44.55 43.11
C ARG A 275 -24.76 43.53 43.54
N LYS A 276 -24.89 42.94 44.73
CA LYS A 276 -23.98 41.90 45.24
C LYS A 276 -24.01 40.65 44.35
N ASP A 277 -25.18 40.20 43.94
CA ASP A 277 -25.33 39.05 43.05
C ASP A 277 -24.73 39.33 41.67
N LYS A 278 -24.95 40.54 41.13
CA LYS A 278 -24.32 40.98 39.88
C LYS A 278 -22.79 40.97 39.98
N GLU A 279 -22.23 41.47 41.08
CA GLU A 279 -20.78 41.47 41.30
C GLU A 279 -20.21 40.05 41.40
N LEU A 280 -20.91 39.15 42.09
CA LEU A 280 -20.53 37.74 42.21
C LEU A 280 -20.52 37.04 40.84
N VAL A 281 -21.60 37.21 40.06
CA VAL A 281 -21.70 36.65 38.70
C VAL A 281 -20.63 37.23 37.78
N LEU A 282 -20.34 38.54 37.88
CA LEU A 282 -19.26 39.16 37.10
C LEU A 282 -17.88 38.61 37.48
N ALA A 283 -17.64 38.34 38.76
CA ALA A 283 -16.39 37.72 39.21
C ALA A 283 -16.24 36.28 38.67
N GLN A 284 -17.31 35.47 38.73
CA GLN A 284 -17.34 34.13 38.14
C GLN A 284 -17.11 34.17 36.62
N LEU A 285 -17.75 35.10 35.92
CA LEU A 285 -17.59 35.28 34.48
C LEU A 285 -16.16 35.69 34.10
N ARG A 286 -15.50 36.56 34.88
CA ARG A 286 -14.08 36.89 34.68
C ARG A 286 -13.19 35.66 34.86
N LYS A 287 -13.43 34.86 35.90
CA LYS A 287 -12.69 33.61 36.16
C LYS A 287 -12.86 32.61 35.01
N LEU A 288 -14.09 32.40 34.54
CA LEU A 288 -14.37 31.51 33.41
C LEU A 288 -13.75 32.02 32.11
N LYS A 289 -13.76 33.34 31.85
CA LYS A 289 -13.07 33.92 30.70
C LYS A 289 -11.55 33.70 30.74
N ALA A 290 -10.94 33.81 31.92
CA ALA A 290 -9.53 33.52 32.12
C ALA A 290 -9.22 32.03 31.88
N GLN A 291 -10.02 31.12 32.43
CA GLN A 291 -9.86 29.68 32.19
C GLN A 291 -10.03 29.32 30.70
N ARG A 292 -11.01 29.92 30.02
CA ARG A 292 -11.23 29.71 28.58
C ARG A 292 -10.05 30.19 27.74
N THR A 293 -9.47 31.33 28.07
CA THR A 293 -8.31 31.88 27.34
C THR A 293 -7.08 31.00 27.55
N GLN A 294 -6.80 30.60 28.79
CA GLN A 294 -5.72 29.66 29.10
C GLN A 294 -5.88 28.30 28.38
N ALA A 295 -7.09 27.72 28.37
CA ALA A 295 -7.36 26.46 27.65
C ALA A 295 -7.17 26.60 26.12
N ARG A 296 -7.48 27.78 25.57
CA ARG A 296 -7.26 28.07 24.15
C ARG A 296 -5.77 28.21 23.82
N GLU A 297 -5.00 28.88 24.68
CA GLU A 297 -3.55 29.00 24.52
C GLU A 297 -2.87 27.63 24.59
N LEU A 298 -3.22 26.80 25.58
CA LEU A 298 -2.67 25.45 25.71
C LEU A 298 -3.00 24.57 24.52
N SER A 299 -4.25 24.60 24.03
CA SER A 299 -4.64 23.81 22.85
C SER A 299 -3.93 24.31 21.58
N GLN A 300 -3.72 25.62 21.43
CA GLN A 300 -2.93 26.18 20.35
C GLN A 300 -1.46 25.75 20.43
N GLU A 301 -0.84 25.78 21.60
CA GLU A 301 0.53 25.29 21.79
C GLU A 301 0.66 23.79 21.46
N ASN A 302 -0.28 22.97 21.94
CA ASN A 302 -0.29 21.54 21.65
C ASN A 302 -0.47 21.26 20.16
N LEU A 303 -1.33 22.02 19.47
CA LEU A 303 -1.50 21.90 18.03
C LEU A 303 -0.22 22.27 17.28
N VAL A 304 0.47 23.33 17.68
CA VAL A 304 1.75 23.74 17.09
C VAL A 304 2.82 22.67 17.29
N LYS A 305 2.95 22.12 18.50
CA LYS A 305 3.89 21.02 18.81
C LYS A 305 3.59 19.79 17.96
N LEU A 306 2.33 19.32 17.95
CA LEU A 306 1.91 18.17 17.16
C LEU A 306 2.18 18.37 15.67
N THR A 307 1.90 19.57 15.15
CA THR A 307 2.13 19.90 13.74
C THR A 307 3.63 19.90 13.41
N MET A 308 4.49 20.42 14.28
CA MET A 308 5.94 20.38 14.08
C MET A 308 6.48 18.96 14.11
N GLU A 309 6.11 18.17 15.12
CA GLU A 309 6.56 16.79 15.27
C GLU A 309 6.06 15.91 14.12
N SER A 310 4.79 16.01 13.75
CA SER A 310 4.21 15.30 12.60
C SER A 310 4.90 15.67 11.28
N ASN A 311 5.16 16.96 11.04
CA ASN A 311 5.89 17.36 9.83
C ASN A 311 7.34 16.88 9.84
N ALA A 312 8.00 16.82 10.99
CA ALA A 312 9.35 16.29 11.11
C ALA A 312 9.39 14.78 10.81
N THR A 313 8.46 14.00 11.37
CA THR A 313 8.35 12.56 11.10
C THR A 313 7.97 12.29 9.65
N LEU A 314 7.03 13.05 9.06
CA LEU A 314 6.70 12.95 7.64
C LEU A 314 7.90 13.23 6.74
N LYS A 315 8.69 14.26 7.05
CA LYS A 315 9.94 14.54 6.31
C LYS A 315 10.95 13.42 6.44
N ALA A 316 11.10 12.83 7.64
CA ALA A 316 12.00 11.70 7.86
C ALA A 316 11.55 10.45 7.07
N LEU A 317 10.25 10.14 7.10
CA LEU A 317 9.67 9.02 6.35
C LEU A 317 9.81 9.22 4.84
N ARG A 318 9.56 10.44 4.32
CA ARG A 318 9.82 10.75 2.90
C ARG A 318 11.26 10.49 2.50
N ARG A 319 12.24 10.91 3.32
CA ARG A 319 13.66 10.61 3.06
C ARG A 319 13.95 9.11 3.02
N ILE A 320 13.25 8.29 3.82
CA ILE A 320 13.38 6.83 3.77
C ILE A 320 12.78 6.27 2.49
N VAL A 321 11.60 6.74 2.08
CA VAL A 321 10.96 6.39 0.81
C VAL A 321 11.87 6.74 -0.37
N ASP A 322 12.42 7.97 -0.41
CA ASP A 322 13.33 8.41 -1.47
C ASP A 322 14.58 7.51 -1.56
N LYS A 323 15.14 7.09 -0.42
CA LYS A 323 16.25 6.14 -0.37
C LYS A 323 15.82 4.76 -0.90
N GLY A 324 14.66 4.26 -0.49
CA GLY A 324 14.09 3.00 -0.97
C GLY A 324 13.89 3.02 -2.49
N GLU A 325 13.28 4.07 -3.03
CA GLU A 325 13.12 4.26 -4.48
C GLU A 325 14.46 4.30 -5.21
N LYS A 326 15.46 4.99 -4.66
CA LYS A 326 16.80 5.04 -5.25
C LYS A 326 17.44 3.65 -5.28
N ILE A 327 17.30 2.86 -4.22
CA ILE A 327 17.79 1.48 -4.18
C ILE A 327 17.08 0.62 -5.23
N LEU A 328 15.75 0.72 -5.35
CA LEU A 328 14.99 -0.02 -6.36
C LEU A 328 15.37 0.37 -7.79
N LYS A 329 15.50 1.67 -8.08
CA LYS A 329 15.95 2.18 -9.39
C LYS A 329 17.36 1.67 -9.72
N LEU A 330 18.27 1.68 -8.76
CA LEU A 330 19.63 1.14 -8.94
C LEU A 330 19.59 -0.38 -9.18
N ALA A 331 18.78 -1.12 -8.44
CA ALA A 331 18.61 -2.56 -8.64
C ALA A 331 18.05 -2.88 -10.03
N GLU A 332 17.08 -2.10 -10.52
CA GLU A 332 16.52 -2.24 -11.87
C GLU A 332 17.57 -1.96 -12.97
N ILE A 333 18.38 -0.91 -12.79
CA ILE A 333 19.48 -0.59 -13.72
C ILE A 333 20.53 -1.71 -13.71
N CYS A 334 20.94 -2.19 -12.53
CA CYS A 334 21.90 -3.29 -12.40
C CYS A 334 21.36 -4.57 -13.05
N ARG A 335 20.06 -4.86 -12.88
CA ARG A 335 19.39 -6.02 -13.47
C ARG A 335 19.42 -6.05 -14.99
N LYS A 336 19.61 -4.91 -15.67
CA LYS A 336 19.79 -4.88 -17.13
C LYS A 336 21.07 -5.59 -17.57
N PHE A 337 22.13 -5.53 -16.77
CA PHE A 337 23.44 -6.09 -17.09
C PHE A 337 23.63 -7.54 -16.63
N GLU A 338 22.65 -8.11 -15.93
CA GLU A 338 22.67 -9.50 -15.49
C GLU A 338 22.32 -10.45 -16.63
N THR A 339 22.93 -11.62 -16.64
CA THR A 339 22.65 -12.69 -17.62
C THR A 339 21.25 -13.28 -17.39
N GLU A 340 20.71 -13.99 -18.37
CA GLU A 340 19.39 -14.63 -18.24
C GLU A 340 19.38 -15.68 -17.11
N GLU A 341 20.47 -16.44 -16.96
CA GLU A 341 20.65 -17.40 -15.88
C GLU A 341 20.57 -16.71 -14.50
N GLU A 342 21.22 -15.57 -14.32
CA GLU A 342 21.21 -14.79 -13.07
C GLU A 342 19.89 -14.08 -12.78
N LYS A 343 19.07 -13.86 -13.82
CA LYS A 343 17.71 -13.30 -13.69
C LYS A 343 16.70 -14.36 -13.27
N VAL A 344 16.88 -15.61 -13.70
CA VAL A 344 16.00 -16.75 -13.41
C VAL A 344 16.39 -17.44 -12.10
N LEU A 345 17.69 -17.59 -11.84
CA LEU A 345 18.25 -18.16 -10.60
C LEU A 345 19.23 -17.15 -9.95
N PRO A 346 18.74 -16.11 -9.28
CA PRO A 346 19.59 -15.09 -8.65
C PRO A 346 20.38 -15.59 -7.43
N PHE A 347 19.92 -16.68 -6.82
CA PHE A 347 20.46 -17.23 -5.57
C PHE A 347 20.90 -18.67 -5.81
N TYR A 348 22.21 -18.90 -5.73
CA TYR A 348 22.81 -20.21 -5.93
C TYR A 348 22.84 -20.96 -4.60
N SER A 349 22.57 -22.27 -4.66
CA SER A 349 22.80 -23.16 -3.53
C SER A 349 24.27 -23.10 -3.13
N SER A 350 24.53 -23.00 -1.82
CA SER A 350 25.90 -23.04 -1.31
C SER A 350 26.57 -24.33 -1.79
N VAL A 351 27.68 -24.20 -2.51
CA VAL A 351 28.45 -25.35 -3.02
C VAL A 351 29.32 -25.96 -1.90
N LEU A 352 29.38 -25.29 -0.75
CA LEU A 352 30.04 -25.79 0.44
C LEU A 352 29.37 -27.07 0.93
N THR A 353 30.18 -28.07 1.22
CA THR A 353 29.76 -29.31 1.87
C THR A 353 29.46 -29.05 3.35
N PRO A 354 28.55 -29.80 3.99
CA PRO A 354 28.17 -29.56 5.39
C PRO A 354 29.35 -29.52 6.36
N LYS A 355 30.46 -30.21 6.04
CA LYS A 355 31.73 -30.13 6.79
C LYS A 355 32.45 -28.79 6.65
N GLU A 356 32.46 -28.21 5.44
CA GLU A 356 33.05 -26.89 5.19
C GLU A 356 32.19 -25.77 5.78
N GLN A 357 30.86 -25.93 5.87
CA GLN A 357 30.02 -25.02 6.63
C GLN A 357 30.31 -25.06 8.14
N GLU A 358 30.45 -26.26 8.72
CA GLU A 358 30.83 -26.42 10.13
C GLU A 358 32.22 -25.83 10.42
N GLU A 359 33.19 -26.03 9.53
CA GLU A 359 34.53 -25.42 9.65
C GLU A 359 34.48 -23.88 9.55
N ILE A 360 33.66 -23.30 8.68
CA ILE A 360 33.52 -21.83 8.59
C ILE A 360 32.82 -21.27 9.85
N GLU A 361 31.79 -21.94 10.36
CA GLU A 361 31.14 -21.58 11.63
C GLU A 361 32.08 -21.73 12.83
N GLU A 362 33.01 -22.69 12.80
CA GLU A 362 34.08 -22.86 13.79
C GLU A 362 35.26 -21.89 13.65
N ILE A 363 35.44 -21.25 12.48
CA ILE A 363 36.42 -20.17 12.24
C ILE A 363 35.89 -18.80 12.73
N TYR A 364 34.60 -18.69 13.05
CA TYR A 364 33.99 -17.48 13.62
C TYR A 364 34.27 -17.13 15.11
N PRO A 365 35.19 -17.75 15.88
CA PRO A 365 35.54 -17.28 17.22
C PRO A 365 36.91 -16.60 17.30
N GLU A 366 37.42 -15.96 16.24
CA GLU A 366 38.45 -14.94 16.41
C GLU A 366 37.78 -13.57 16.60
N GLU A 367 37.96 -13.02 17.82
CA GLU A 367 37.37 -11.80 18.38
C GLU A 367 37.07 -10.71 17.33
N LEU A 368 35.88 -10.79 16.73
CA LEU A 368 35.28 -9.67 16.03
C LEU A 368 35.18 -8.52 17.02
N THR A 369 35.93 -7.44 16.78
CA THR A 369 35.83 -6.21 17.57
C THR A 369 34.35 -5.88 17.73
N GLU A 370 33.89 -5.51 18.92
CA GLU A 370 32.44 -5.37 19.25
C GLU A 370 31.66 -4.51 18.22
N GLN A 371 32.36 -3.57 17.57
CA GLN A 371 31.84 -2.75 16.47
C GLN A 371 31.60 -3.55 15.18
N LEU A 372 32.51 -4.44 14.80
CA LEU A 372 32.41 -5.27 13.60
C LEU A 372 31.33 -6.36 13.78
N ALA A 373 31.22 -6.94 14.98
CA ALA A 373 30.13 -7.86 15.31
C ALA A 373 28.75 -7.19 15.20
N LYS A 374 28.59 -5.96 15.72
CA LYS A 374 27.35 -5.17 15.57
C LYS A 374 27.02 -4.84 14.11
N VAL A 375 28.03 -4.56 13.30
CA VAL A 375 27.89 -4.33 11.86
C VAL A 375 27.44 -5.61 11.17
N ILE A 376 28.10 -6.75 11.42
CA ILE A 376 27.74 -8.04 10.82
C ILE A 376 26.30 -8.44 11.16
N VAL A 377 25.86 -8.26 12.42
CA VAL A 377 24.47 -8.50 12.83
C VAL A 377 23.47 -7.71 11.99
N ASN A 378 23.75 -6.43 11.68
CA ASN A 378 22.89 -5.59 10.86
C ASN A 378 22.81 -6.01 9.38
N TYR A 379 23.75 -6.84 8.91
CA TYR A 379 23.84 -7.31 7.52
C TYR A 379 23.59 -8.82 7.36
N THR A 380 23.20 -9.53 8.42
CA THR A 380 22.80 -10.95 8.39
C THR A 380 21.73 -11.25 7.33
N GLY A 381 20.82 -10.31 7.06
CA GLY A 381 19.81 -10.45 5.98
C GLY A 381 20.34 -10.26 4.54
N MET A 382 21.62 -9.91 4.35
CA MET A 382 22.22 -9.62 3.03
C MET A 382 23.10 -10.74 2.47
N GLU A 383 23.14 -11.93 3.08
CA GLU A 383 23.96 -13.06 2.61
C GLU A 383 23.77 -13.37 1.12
N ASN A 384 22.52 -13.39 0.67
CA ASN A 384 22.17 -13.67 -0.72
C ASN A 384 22.63 -12.56 -1.69
N PHE A 385 22.64 -11.31 -1.24
CA PHE A 385 23.20 -10.20 -2.02
C PHE A 385 24.72 -10.39 -2.18
N TRP A 386 25.43 -10.74 -1.11
CA TRP A 386 26.87 -10.97 -1.15
C TRP A 386 27.26 -12.20 -1.96
N LYS A 387 26.50 -13.30 -1.88
CA LYS A 387 26.68 -14.47 -2.76
C LYS A 387 26.63 -14.08 -4.23
N ARG A 388 25.63 -13.26 -4.60
CA ARG A 388 25.44 -12.77 -5.96
C ARG A 388 26.57 -11.83 -6.39
N TYR A 389 26.96 -10.90 -5.54
CA TYR A 389 28.08 -9.99 -5.80
C TYR A 389 29.39 -10.76 -6.02
N ASN A 390 29.69 -11.73 -5.15
CA ASN A 390 30.93 -12.52 -5.21
C ASN A 390 30.99 -13.39 -6.47
N LYS A 391 29.87 -13.98 -6.90
CA LYS A 391 29.82 -14.71 -8.18
C LYS A 391 30.21 -13.83 -9.36
N VAL A 392 29.54 -12.68 -9.50
CA VAL A 392 29.84 -11.72 -10.59
C VAL A 392 31.30 -11.25 -10.49
N LYS A 393 31.83 -11.10 -9.27
CA LYS A 393 33.24 -10.74 -9.07
C LYS A 393 34.20 -11.83 -9.56
N LEU A 394 33.90 -13.11 -9.30
CA LEU A 394 34.68 -14.24 -9.80
C LEU A 394 34.61 -14.35 -11.31
N GLU A 395 33.43 -14.16 -11.91
CA GLU A 395 33.26 -14.11 -13.36
C GLU A 395 34.04 -12.95 -14.00
N GLN A 396 34.01 -11.77 -13.38
CA GLN A 396 34.82 -10.64 -13.82
C GLN A 396 36.32 -10.99 -13.83
N LEU A 397 36.82 -11.62 -12.77
CA LEU A 397 38.22 -12.03 -12.67
C LEU A 397 38.58 -13.10 -13.70
N SER A 398 37.71 -14.09 -13.93
CA SER A 398 37.95 -15.14 -14.93
C SER A 398 37.98 -14.58 -16.36
N LEU A 399 37.08 -13.63 -16.67
CA LEU A 399 37.06 -12.91 -17.94
C LEU A 399 38.33 -12.06 -18.14
N GLN A 400 38.77 -11.35 -17.10
CA GLN A 400 40.01 -10.59 -17.13
C GLN A 400 41.22 -11.48 -17.42
N HIS A 401 41.31 -12.63 -16.72
CA HIS A 401 42.38 -13.59 -16.94
C HIS A 401 42.35 -14.16 -18.37
N ARG A 402 41.18 -14.55 -18.87
CA ARG A 402 41.02 -15.05 -20.24
C ARG A 402 41.36 -13.99 -21.29
N HIS A 403 41.00 -12.73 -21.03
CA HIS A 403 41.36 -11.62 -21.91
C HIS A 403 42.88 -11.44 -21.99
N VAL A 404 43.59 -11.48 -20.86
CA VAL A 404 45.06 -11.42 -20.82
C VAL A 404 45.67 -12.58 -21.61
N GLN A 405 45.20 -13.82 -21.39
CA GLN A 405 45.66 -14.98 -22.16
C GLN A 405 45.43 -14.83 -23.67
N LEU A 406 44.26 -14.34 -24.08
CA LEU A 406 43.96 -14.11 -25.49
C LEU A 406 44.84 -13.02 -26.10
N LEU A 407 45.19 -11.97 -25.34
CA LEU A 407 46.15 -10.96 -25.80
C LEU A 407 47.56 -11.55 -25.98
N GLU A 408 48.02 -12.38 -25.06
CA GLU A 408 49.31 -13.08 -25.20
C GLU A 408 49.33 -14.00 -26.43
N ILE A 409 48.26 -14.77 -26.64
CA ILE A 409 48.12 -15.63 -27.82
C ILE A 409 48.08 -14.79 -29.09
N ASN A 410 47.35 -13.68 -29.11
CA ASN A 410 47.29 -12.77 -30.25
C ASN A 410 48.68 -12.17 -30.54
N GLY A 411 49.43 -11.78 -29.51
CA GLY A 411 50.82 -11.35 -29.61
C GLY A 411 51.69 -12.40 -30.28
N LYS A 412 51.67 -13.64 -29.77
CA LYS A 412 52.42 -14.78 -30.36
C LYS A 412 52.02 -15.07 -31.80
N LEU A 413 50.72 -15.01 -32.12
CA LEU A 413 50.23 -15.20 -33.49
C LEU A 413 50.71 -14.08 -34.43
N ARG A 414 50.70 -12.84 -33.97
CA ARG A 414 51.25 -11.70 -34.74
C ARG A 414 52.75 -11.83 -34.94
N GLU A 415 53.49 -12.29 -33.94
CA GLU A 415 54.93 -12.59 -34.06
C GLU A 415 55.20 -13.72 -35.06
N MET A 416 54.47 -14.83 -34.98
CA MET A 416 54.60 -15.93 -35.95
C MET A 416 54.20 -15.49 -37.37
N LEU A 417 53.16 -14.68 -37.52
CA LEU A 417 52.77 -14.12 -38.80
C LEU A 417 53.86 -13.18 -39.34
N LYS A 418 54.45 -12.35 -38.48
CA LYS A 418 55.60 -11.50 -38.84
C LYS A 418 56.76 -12.38 -39.32
N GLN A 419 57.15 -13.41 -38.56
CA GLN A 419 58.21 -14.35 -38.94
C GLN A 419 57.92 -15.07 -40.27
N TYR A 420 56.66 -15.45 -40.53
CA TYR A 420 56.26 -16.08 -41.79
C TYR A 420 56.37 -15.11 -42.98
N LEU A 421 55.90 -13.87 -42.81
CA LEU A 421 56.02 -12.82 -43.83
C LEU A 421 57.48 -12.42 -44.08
N ASP A 422 58.28 -12.33 -43.02
CA ASP A 422 59.73 -12.10 -43.07
C ASP A 422 60.47 -13.28 -43.74
N GLY A 423 59.97 -14.51 -43.60
CA GLY A 423 60.52 -15.69 -44.31
C GLY A 423 60.20 -15.74 -45.81
N ILE A 424 59.17 -15.03 -46.27
CA ILE A 424 58.71 -15.01 -47.68
C ILE A 424 59.16 -13.72 -48.40
N SER A 425 59.30 -12.62 -47.67
CA SER A 425 59.74 -11.34 -48.20
C SER A 425 61.25 -11.13 -48.00
N VAL A 426 61.89 -10.39 -48.89
CA VAL A 426 63.30 -10.00 -48.73
C VAL A 426 63.33 -8.51 -48.36
N SER A 427 63.48 -8.22 -47.07
CA SER A 427 63.54 -6.86 -46.51
C SER A 427 64.84 -6.64 -45.72
N ASP A 428 65.20 -5.38 -45.48
CA ASP A 428 66.47 -5.00 -44.83
C ASP A 428 66.55 -5.48 -43.36
N GLU A 429 65.41 -5.57 -42.67
CA GLU A 429 65.30 -6.20 -41.33
C GLU A 429 65.59 -7.71 -41.36
N VAL A 430 65.18 -8.41 -42.43
CA VAL A 430 65.42 -9.86 -42.58
C VAL A 430 66.87 -10.16 -42.93
N MET A 431 67.53 -9.27 -43.69
CA MET A 431 68.93 -9.41 -44.08
C MET A 431 69.93 -9.07 -42.97
N SER A 432 69.50 -8.30 -41.95
CA SER A 432 70.31 -7.95 -40.78
C SER A 432 70.19 -8.95 -39.61
N GLN A 433 69.20 -9.85 -39.65
CA GLN A 433 68.99 -10.92 -38.67
C GLN A 433 69.50 -12.27 -39.21
N LEU A 434 69.66 -13.27 -38.32
CA LEU A 434 70.06 -14.63 -38.71
C LEU A 434 68.99 -15.26 -39.61
N ASN A 435 69.30 -15.44 -40.89
CA ASN A 435 68.34 -15.87 -41.90
C ASN A 435 68.88 -17.05 -42.76
N PRO A 436 68.01 -17.87 -43.35
CA PRO A 436 68.42 -18.98 -44.22
C PRO A 436 68.85 -18.53 -45.64
N LEU A 437 68.64 -17.25 -45.98
CA LEU A 437 68.93 -16.68 -47.30
C LEU A 437 70.41 -16.31 -47.49
N PHE A 438 71.18 -16.15 -46.41
CA PHE A 438 72.61 -15.80 -46.46
C PHE A 438 73.45 -16.79 -45.63
N ILE A 439 74.10 -17.75 -46.29
CA ILE A 439 74.93 -18.78 -45.63
C ILE A 439 76.38 -18.30 -45.61
N VAL A 440 76.90 -18.00 -44.42
CA VAL A 440 78.30 -17.62 -44.21
C VAL A 440 79.04 -18.79 -43.53
N ASN A 441 80.17 -19.22 -44.11
CA ASN A 441 81.05 -20.28 -43.57
C ASN A 441 80.46 -21.70 -43.49
N HIS A 442 79.77 -22.17 -44.54
CA HIS A 442 79.32 -23.58 -44.72
C HIS A 442 78.51 -24.18 -43.55
N ARG A 443 77.95 -23.35 -42.67
CA ARG A 443 77.01 -23.76 -41.63
C ARG A 443 75.65 -23.17 -42.00
N SER A 444 74.69 -24.03 -42.30
CA SER A 444 73.28 -23.61 -42.33
C SER A 444 72.90 -23.14 -40.92
N ASN A 445 72.50 -21.88 -40.77
CA ASN A 445 72.09 -21.31 -39.47
C ASN A 445 70.67 -21.77 -39.06
N LEU A 446 70.29 -22.98 -39.44
CA LEU A 446 69.05 -23.62 -38.98
C LEU A 446 69.33 -24.22 -37.60
N THR A 447 68.72 -23.65 -36.56
CA THR A 447 68.51 -24.39 -35.32
C THR A 447 67.70 -25.64 -35.65
N GLN A 448 68.23 -26.82 -35.37
CA GLN A 448 67.51 -28.09 -35.51
C GLN A 448 66.16 -28.00 -34.77
N PRO A 449 65.08 -28.60 -35.31
CA PRO A 449 63.86 -28.76 -34.54
C PRO A 449 64.21 -29.63 -33.32
N LEU A 450 63.94 -29.10 -32.13
CA LEU A 450 64.00 -29.87 -30.89
C LEU A 450 63.14 -31.12 -31.10
N SER A 451 63.73 -32.28 -30.83
CA SER A 451 63.11 -33.58 -30.94
C SER A 451 61.73 -33.57 -30.26
N THR A 452 60.70 -33.91 -31.03
CA THR A 452 59.42 -34.37 -30.50
C THR A 452 59.67 -35.43 -29.43
N PRO A 453 59.12 -35.32 -28.20
CA PRO A 453 59.05 -36.47 -27.33
C PRO A 453 58.11 -37.49 -27.99
N THR A 454 58.64 -38.66 -28.27
CA THR A 454 57.88 -39.84 -28.64
C THR A 454 57.01 -40.24 -27.44
N THR A 455 55.78 -39.74 -27.37
CA THR A 455 54.77 -40.31 -26.47
C THR A 455 54.11 -41.49 -27.20
N GLN A 456 54.18 -42.66 -26.58
CA GLN A 456 53.60 -43.92 -27.05
C GLN A 456 52.08 -43.79 -27.32
N PRO A 457 51.51 -44.55 -28.27
CA PRO A 457 50.07 -44.66 -28.41
C PRO A 457 49.55 -45.67 -27.38
N GLY A 458 49.13 -45.17 -26.23
CA GLY A 458 48.46 -45.93 -25.18
C GLY A 458 47.92 -44.95 -24.13
N ASP A 459 46.61 -45.01 -23.91
CA ASP A 459 45.84 -44.28 -22.90
C ASP A 459 45.67 -42.76 -23.09
N LYS A 460 44.71 -42.41 -23.95
CA LYS A 460 43.90 -41.20 -23.76
C LYS A 460 42.52 -41.62 -23.23
N PRO A 461 42.14 -41.28 -21.98
CA PRO A 461 40.74 -41.25 -21.60
C PRO A 461 40.03 -40.10 -22.32
N PRO A 462 38.69 -40.16 -22.51
CA PRO A 462 37.92 -39.08 -23.12
C PRO A 462 38.04 -37.78 -22.30
N PRO A 463 37.77 -36.61 -22.92
CA PRO A 463 37.95 -35.32 -22.26
C PRO A 463 36.99 -35.21 -21.06
N THR A 464 37.56 -35.15 -19.86
CA THR A 464 36.85 -34.75 -18.66
C THR A 464 36.48 -33.28 -18.78
N THR A 465 35.18 -33.03 -18.87
CA THR A 465 34.57 -31.76 -18.51
C THR A 465 35.01 -31.39 -17.10
N TYR A 466 35.78 -30.31 -16.97
CA TYR A 466 36.12 -29.76 -15.66
C TYR A 466 34.87 -29.14 -15.03
N ASN A 467 34.29 -29.85 -14.07
CA ASN A 467 33.42 -29.23 -13.08
C ASN A 467 34.30 -28.48 -12.07
N ILE A 468 33.78 -27.37 -11.56
CA ILE A 468 34.44 -26.27 -10.84
C ILE A 468 35.12 -26.67 -9.50
N THR A 469 35.20 -27.96 -9.15
CA THR A 469 35.56 -28.44 -7.80
C THR A 469 37.05 -28.72 -7.56
N GLU A 470 37.93 -28.66 -8.57
CA GLU A 470 39.37 -28.96 -8.36
C GLU A 470 40.29 -27.74 -8.26
N ALA A 471 39.76 -26.52 -8.38
CA ALA A 471 40.55 -25.31 -8.15
C ALA A 471 40.80 -25.00 -6.65
N ALA A 472 40.13 -25.70 -5.73
CA ALA A 472 40.24 -25.45 -4.29
C ALA A 472 41.43 -26.17 -3.62
N HIS A 473 42.01 -27.21 -4.22
CA HIS A 473 43.07 -28.01 -3.57
C HIS A 473 44.52 -27.61 -3.94
N VAL A 474 44.73 -26.53 -4.70
CA VAL A 474 46.08 -26.07 -5.08
C VAL A 474 46.58 -24.90 -4.21
N ILE A 475 45.76 -24.35 -3.32
CA ILE A 475 46.14 -23.27 -2.38
C ILE A 475 46.36 -23.84 -0.96
N SER A 476 47.18 -24.87 -0.83
CA SER A 476 47.69 -25.33 0.48
C SER A 476 49.22 -25.43 0.54
N HIS A 477 49.93 -24.92 -0.47
CA HIS A 477 51.38 -24.83 -0.48
C HIS A 477 51.90 -23.51 -1.07
N ILE A 478 51.38 -22.39 -0.58
CA ILE A 478 52.11 -21.10 -0.59
C ILE A 478 51.76 -20.35 0.70
N LEU A 479 52.55 -20.60 1.74
CA LEU A 479 52.88 -19.64 2.80
C LEU A 479 54.40 -19.51 2.83
#